data_AF-A0A968JFH8-F1
#
_entry.id   AF-A0A968JFH8-F1
#
_cell.length_a   1.000
_cell.length_b   1.000
_cell.length_c   1.000
_cell.angle_alpha   90.00
_cell.angle_beta   90.00
_cell.angle_gamma   90.00
#
_symmetry.space_group_name_H-M   'P 1'
#
loop_
_entity.id
_entity.type
_entity.pdbx_description
1 polymer ?
#
loop_
_entity_poly.entity_id
_entity_poly.type
_entity_poly.pdbx_seq_one_letter_code
_entity_poly.pdbx_strand_id
1 'polypeptide(L)'
;MSSLLSFITIFVLAIFIGFEVITKVPPTLHTPLMSGSNAISGITLLGAVLSAGAQQSTLTTVLGFLAIVFATINVVGGFMVTNRMLEMFRRKE
;
A
#
# COMPACT_ATOMS: atom_id res chain seq x y z
N MET A 1 -11.80 24.79 -6.69
CA MET A 1 -10.94 25.32 -5.62
C MET A 1 -11.16 24.58 -4.29
N SER A 2 -12.41 24.32 -3.88
CA SER A 2 -12.73 23.59 -2.63
C SER A 2 -12.13 22.18 -2.56
N SER A 3 -12.27 21.34 -3.60
CA SER A 3 -11.81 19.94 -3.56
C SER A 3 -10.29 19.78 -3.47
N LEU A 4 -9.52 20.64 -4.15
CA LEU A 4 -8.05 20.61 -4.08
C LEU A 4 -7.58 20.95 -2.66
N LEU A 5 -8.15 22.00 -2.07
CA LEU A 5 -7.87 22.36 -0.68
C LEU A 5 -8.22 21.21 0.26
N SER A 6 -9.39 20.55 0.07
CA SER A 6 -9.77 19.37 0.85
C SER A 6 -8.77 18.22 0.72
N PHE A 7 -8.32 17.88 -0.50
CA PHE A 7 -7.32 16.81 -0.69
C PHE A 7 -5.98 17.15 -0.06
N ILE A 8 -5.53 18.41 -0.15
CA ILE A 8 -4.30 18.86 0.52
C ILE A 8 -4.45 18.77 2.04
N THR A 9 -5.59 19.19 2.58
CA THR A 9 -5.87 19.05 4.03
C THR A 9 -5.81 17.59 4.45
N ILE A 10 -6.47 16.68 3.72
CA ILE A 10 -6.43 15.24 4.01
C ILE A 10 -4.99 14.70 3.93
N PHE A 11 -4.24 15.09 2.90
CA PHE A 11 -2.86 14.66 2.70
C PHE A 11 -1.96 15.09 3.86
N VAL A 12 -2.01 16.36 4.26
CA VAL A 12 -1.20 16.88 5.37
C VAL A 12 -1.58 16.20 6.69
N LEU A 13 -2.88 16.06 6.99
CA LEU A 13 -3.33 15.39 8.21
C LEU A 13 -2.93 13.90 8.23
N ALA A 14 -2.98 13.21 7.09
CA ALA A 14 -2.54 11.82 6.97
C ALA A 14 -1.04 11.66 7.27
N ILE A 15 -0.19 12.63 6.87
CA ILE A 15 1.24 12.63 7.23
C ILE A 15 1.44 12.71 8.74
N PHE A 16 0.74 13.64 9.42
CA PHE A 16 0.82 13.78 10.87
C PHE A 16 0.39 12.49 11.59
N ILE A 17 -0.71 11.87 11.15
CA ILE A 17 -1.18 10.60 11.70
C ILE A 17 -0.14 9.50 11.47
N GLY A 18 0.42 9.39 10.26
CA GLY A 18 1.46 8.40 9.95
C GLY A 18 2.68 8.52 10.86
N PHE A 19 3.16 9.74 11.10
CA PHE A 19 4.26 10.00 12.02
C PHE A 19 3.91 9.57 13.45
N GLU A 20 2.78 10.04 13.99
CA GLU A 20 2.36 9.77 15.37
C GLU A 20 2.09 8.29 15.66
N VAL A 21 1.65 7.53 14.65
CA VAL A 21 1.45 6.08 14.77
C VAL A 21 2.78 5.33 14.77
N ILE A 22 3.69 5.67 13.84
CA ILE A 22 4.96 4.94 13.70
C ILE A 22 5.88 5.16 14.92
N THR A 23 5.91 6.36 15.50
CA THR A 23 6.74 6.65 16.69
C THR A 23 6.37 5.83 17.92
N LYS A 24 5.16 5.26 17.97
CA LYS A 24 4.66 4.44 19.08
C LYS A 24 4.85 2.93 18.88
N VAL A 25 5.40 2.51 17.75
CA VAL A 25 5.64 1.09 17.48
C VAL A 25 6.90 0.62 18.21
N PRO A 26 6.88 -0.50 18.96
CA PRO A 26 8.07 -1.02 19.61
C PRO A 26 9.12 -1.48 18.58
N PRO A 27 10.42 -1.37 18.88
CA PRO A 27 11.50 -1.73 17.93
C PRO A 27 11.42 -3.16 17.38
N THR A 28 10.88 -4.09 18.17
CA THR A 28 10.70 -5.50 17.77
C THR A 28 9.75 -5.68 16.59
N LEU A 29 8.87 -4.71 16.33
CA LEU A 29 7.91 -4.74 15.24
C LEU A 29 8.35 -3.93 14.01
N HIS A 30 9.54 -3.31 13.99
CA HIS A 30 9.96 -2.47 12.86
C HIS A 30 10.07 -3.26 11.53
N THR A 31 10.56 -4.51 11.58
CA THR A 31 10.66 -5.35 10.37
C THR A 31 9.27 -5.80 9.88
N PRO A 32 8.37 -6.34 10.73
CA PRO A 32 6.98 -6.56 10.34
C PRO A 32 6.27 -5.29 9.84
N LEU A 33 6.51 -4.14 10.47
CA LEU A 33 5.95 -2.85 10.08
C LEU A 33 6.41 -2.42 8.69
N MET A 34 7.71 -2.57 8.39
CA MET A 34 8.28 -2.28 7.06
C MET A 34 7.65 -3.18 6.00
N SER A 35 7.49 -4.48 6.29
CA SER A 35 6.82 -5.41 5.38
C SER A 35 5.34 -5.04 5.18
N GLY A 36 4.64 -4.69 6.25
CA GLY A 36 3.23 -4.29 6.23
C GLY A 36 2.99 -2.99 5.47
N SER A 37 3.82 -1.96 5.66
CA SER A 37 3.71 -0.70 4.91
C SER A 37 4.00 -0.88 3.42
N ASN A 38 4.92 -1.79 3.07
CA ASN A 38 5.12 -2.18 1.68
C ASN A 38 3.86 -2.85 1.09
N ALA A 39 3.18 -3.73 1.82
CA ALA A 39 1.91 -4.34 1.37
C ALA A 39 0.80 -3.29 1.15
N ILE A 40 0.72 -2.28 2.02
CA ILE A 40 -0.23 -1.17 1.91
C ILE A 40 0.06 -0.29 0.68
N SER A 41 1.33 -0.13 0.30
CA SER A 41 1.71 0.61 -0.92
C SER A 41 1.14 -0.02 -2.21
N GLY A 42 0.70 -1.28 -2.13
CA GLY A 42 -0.06 -1.97 -3.16
C GLY A 42 -1.42 -1.35 -3.49
N ILE A 43 -1.85 -0.29 -2.81
CA ILE A 43 -2.98 0.58 -3.22
C ILE A 43 -2.85 1.10 -4.66
N THR A 44 -1.62 1.13 -5.20
CA THR A 44 -1.33 1.36 -6.63
C THR A 44 -2.15 0.46 -7.57
N LEU A 45 -2.62 -0.71 -7.11
CA LEU A 45 -3.54 -1.58 -7.83
C LEU A 45 -4.81 -0.85 -8.29
N LEU A 46 -5.36 0.05 -7.47
CA LEU A 46 -6.55 0.82 -7.86
C LEU A 46 -6.25 1.72 -9.07
N GLY A 47 -5.10 2.39 -9.06
CA GLY A 47 -4.64 3.20 -10.19
C GLY A 47 -4.39 2.35 -11.45
N ALA A 48 -3.81 1.16 -11.28
CA ALA A 48 -3.55 0.24 -12.38
C ALA A 48 -4.85 -0.27 -13.04
N VAL A 49 -5.86 -0.64 -12.24
CA VAL A 49 -7.17 -1.07 -12.74
C VAL A 49 -7.88 0.05 -13.49
N LEU A 50 -7.87 1.28 -12.94
CA LEU A 50 -8.45 2.44 -13.60
C LEU A 50 -7.74 2.76 -14.94
N SER A 51 -6.41 2.66 -14.96
CA SER A 51 -5.60 2.91 -16.16
C SER A 51 -5.83 1.86 -17.24
N ALA A 52 -5.84 0.56 -16.89
CA ALA A 52 -6.11 -0.52 -17.81
C ALA A 52 -7.53 -0.45 -18.41
N GLY A 53 -8.51 0.01 -17.62
CA GLY A 53 -9.89 0.19 -18.04
C GLY A 53 -10.15 1.42 -18.92
N ALA A 54 -9.18 2.33 -19.07
CA ALA A 54 -9.38 3.60 -19.78
C ALA A 54 -9.41 3.49 -21.32
N GLN A 55 -9.06 2.33 -21.89
CA GLN A 55 -9.23 1.98 -23.32
C GLN A 55 -8.67 3.02 -24.33
N GLN A 56 -7.56 3.69 -23.99
CA GLN A 56 -7.00 4.78 -24.81
C GLN A 56 -6.17 4.28 -26.00
N SER A 57 -5.33 3.27 -25.82
CA SER A 57 -4.45 2.70 -26.84
C SER A 57 -3.96 1.30 -26.48
N THR A 58 -3.52 0.51 -27.46
CA THR A 58 -2.94 -0.82 -27.23
C THR A 58 -1.75 -0.76 -26.26
N LEU A 59 -0.90 0.27 -26.36
CA LEU A 59 0.24 0.45 -25.46
C LEU A 59 -0.22 0.69 -24.01
N THR A 60 -1.21 1.57 -23.80
CA THR A 60 -1.76 1.82 -22.45
C THR A 60 -2.43 0.59 -21.85
N THR A 61 -3.08 -0.24 -22.67
CA THR A 61 -3.69 -1.48 -22.20
C THR A 61 -2.64 -2.50 -21.76
N VAL A 62 -1.55 -2.65 -22.53
CA VAL A 62 -0.44 -3.54 -22.18
C VAL A 62 0.26 -3.07 -20.90
N LEU A 63 0.56 -1.78 -20.79
CA LEU A 63 1.18 -1.21 -19.60
C LEU A 63 0.26 -1.29 -18.37
N GLY A 64 -1.04 -1.05 -18.55
CA GLY A 64 -2.05 -1.20 -17.49
C GLY A 64 -2.15 -2.64 -17.01
N PHE A 65 -2.14 -3.62 -17.92
CA PHE A 65 -2.11 -5.04 -17.57
C PHE A 65 -0.86 -5.40 -16.75
N LEU A 66 0.33 -4.99 -17.19
CA LEU A 66 1.57 -5.22 -16.44
C LEU A 66 1.54 -4.53 -15.07
N ALA A 67 1.00 -3.32 -14.98
CA ALA A 67 0.85 -2.59 -13.73
C ALA A 67 -0.07 -3.34 -12.75
N ILE A 68 -1.17 -3.93 -13.22
CA ILE A 68 -2.06 -4.77 -12.39
C ILE A 68 -1.31 -6.00 -11.88
N VAL A 69 -0.55 -6.68 -12.74
CA VAL A 69 0.24 -7.87 -12.34
C VAL A 69 1.23 -7.51 -11.24
N PHE A 70 2.04 -6.46 -11.43
CA PHE A 70 3.03 -6.05 -10.44
C PHE A 70 2.41 -5.54 -9.14
N ALA A 71 1.33 -4.76 -9.22
CA ALA A 71 0.62 -4.30 -8.03
C ALA A 71 0.00 -5.47 -7.26
N THR A 72 -0.54 -6.48 -7.95
CA THR A 72 -1.08 -7.70 -7.32
C THR A 72 0.01 -8.49 -6.62
N ILE A 73 1.19 -8.66 -7.26
CA ILE A 73 2.35 -9.32 -6.62
C ILE A 73 2.76 -8.57 -5.35
N ASN A 74 2.80 -7.23 -5.38
CA ASN A 74 3.15 -6.41 -4.21
C ASN A 74 2.14 -6.59 -3.06
N VAL A 75 0.83 -6.48 -3.33
CA VAL A 75 -0.23 -6.65 -2.32
C VAL A 75 -0.18 -8.06 -1.73
N VAL A 76 -0.26 -9.09 -2.57
CA VAL A 76 -0.38 -10.48 -2.11
C VAL A 76 0.90 -10.94 -1.42
N GLY A 77 2.06 -10.69 -2.02
CA GLY A 77 3.35 -11.03 -1.45
C GLY A 77 3.62 -10.28 -0.15
N GLY A 78 3.33 -8.96 -0.13
CA GLY A 78 3.50 -8.13 1.05
C GLY A 78 2.67 -8.61 2.25
N PHE A 79 1.37 -8.88 2.04
CA PHE A 79 0.51 -9.37 3.13
C PHE A 79 0.87 -10.79 3.56
N MET A 80 1.25 -11.68 2.65
CA MET A 80 1.68 -13.05 2.99
C MET A 80 2.94 -13.04 3.87
N VAL A 81 3.95 -12.25 3.51
CA VAL A 81 5.19 -12.13 4.28
C VAL A 81 4.93 -11.48 5.63
N THR A 82 4.13 -10.41 5.66
CA THR A 82 3.77 -9.73 6.91
C THR A 82 3.04 -10.67 7.87
N ASN A 83 2.10 -11.48 7.38
CA ASN A 83 1.39 -12.47 8.22
C ASN A 83 2.36 -13.48 8.83
N ARG A 84 3.28 -14.04 8.03
CA ARG A 84 4.33 -14.95 8.53
C ARG A 84 5.22 -14.31 9.59
N MET A 85 5.57 -13.02 9.42
CA MET A 85 6.36 -12.30 10.41
C MET A 85 5.59 -12.11 11.73
N LEU A 86 4.30 -11.77 11.65
CA LEU A 86 3.46 -11.54 12.82
C LEU A 86 3.12 -12.85 13.56
N GLU A 87 3.05 -13.98 12.86
CA GLU A 87 2.87 -15.30 13.48
C GLU A 87 3.98 -15.65 14.48
N MET A 88 5.20 -15.13 14.30
CA MET A 88 6.32 -15.33 15.23
C MET A 88 6.09 -14.70 16.62
N PHE A 89 5.14 -13.78 16.75
CA PHE A 89 4.78 -13.11 18.01
C PHE A 89 3.60 -13.77 18.72
N ARG A 90 2.93 -14.75 18.09
CA ARG A 90 1.86 -15.51 18.75
C ARG A 90 2.48 -16.45 19.79
N ARG A 91 1.92 -16.45 21.01
CA ARG A 91 2.28 -17.48 21.99
C ARG A 91 1.91 -18.85 21.41
N LYS A 92 2.85 -19.80 21.45
CA LYS A 92 2.53 -21.22 21.25
C LYS A 92 1.59 -21.61 22.39
N GLU A 93 0.35 -21.93 22.05
CA GLU A 93 -0.39 -22.91 22.85
C GLU A 93 0.23 -24.30 22.65
#